data_AF-A0A179BAC3-F1
#
_entry.id   AF-A0A179BAC3-F1
#
_cell.length_a   1.000
_cell.length_b   1.000
_cell.length_c   1.000
_cell.angle_alpha   90.00
_cell.angle_beta   90.00
_cell.angle_gamma   90.00
#
_symmetry.space_group_name_H-M   'P 1'
#
loop_
_entity.id
_entity.type
_entity.pdbx_description
1 polymer ?
#
loop_
_entity_poly.entity_id
_entity_poly.type
_entity_poly.pdbx_seq_one_letter_code
_entity_poly.pdbx_strand_id
1 'polypeptide(L)'
;MMIFKFAKPLAWLLLAFIIFVTVSPIGERPDTVTTVDVDRAAAYLLVGFAFALAYPKQWKTVAVLLIVGAFAIEWLQYFAPTRHPRLHDASIKAMGTALGLLAGWVINKWRDTKAPNALPFAER
;
A
#
# COMPACT_ATOMS: atom_id res chain seq x y z
N MET A 1 -0.71 11.00 18.95
CA MET A 1 -0.22 12.03 17.99
C MET A 1 1.10 11.65 17.28
N MET A 2 1.84 10.62 17.70
CA MET A 2 3.14 10.24 17.09
C MET A 2 3.06 9.33 15.85
N ILE A 3 2.10 8.41 15.75
CA ILE A 3 1.98 7.43 14.64
C ILE A 3 1.94 8.09 13.24
N PHE A 4 1.37 9.29 13.11
CA PHE A 4 1.19 9.95 11.81
C PHE A 4 2.41 10.73 11.32
N LYS A 5 3.32 11.12 12.22
CA LYS A 5 4.60 11.73 11.79
C LYS A 5 5.43 10.73 10.99
N PHE A 6 5.31 9.45 11.34
CA PHE A 6 6.07 8.37 10.70
C PHE A 6 5.31 7.61 9.61
N ALA A 7 4.00 7.83 9.45
CA ALA A 7 3.20 7.13 8.45
C ALA A 7 3.69 7.39 7.01
N LYS A 8 4.04 8.63 6.67
CA LYS A 8 4.58 8.99 5.35
C LYS A 8 5.92 8.31 5.06
N PRO A 9 6.98 8.49 5.87
CA PRO A 9 8.24 7.82 5.60
C PRO A 9 8.09 6.30 5.60
N LEU A 10 7.28 5.72 6.50
CA LEU A 10 7.00 4.28 6.50
C LEU A 10 6.35 3.81 5.19
N ALA A 11 5.33 4.51 4.71
CA ALA A 11 4.65 4.16 3.46
C ALA A 11 5.63 4.15 2.27
N TRP A 12 6.45 5.19 2.15
CA TRP A 12 7.45 5.28 1.09
C TRP A 12 8.57 4.24 1.21
N LEU A 13 9.03 3.95 2.43
CA LEU A 13 10.02 2.90 2.68
C LEU A 13 9.47 1.52 2.32
N LEU A 14 8.21 1.22 2.69
CA LEU A 14 7.55 -0.04 2.31
C LEU A 14 7.40 -0.16 0.79
N LEU A 15 7.04 0.93 0.08
CA LEU A 15 6.94 0.91 -1.37
C LEU A 15 8.31 0.72 -2.03
N ALA A 16 9.34 1.44 -1.56
CA ALA A 16 10.71 1.27 -2.05
C ALA A 16 11.20 -0.16 -1.83
N PHE A 17 10.92 -0.74 -0.67
CA PHE A 17 11.24 -2.13 -0.36
C PHE A 17 10.51 -3.11 -1.29
N ILE A 18 9.21 -2.95 -1.53
CA ILE A 18 8.47 -3.81 -2.47
C ILE A 18 9.02 -3.69 -3.89
N ILE A 19 9.33 -2.48 -4.36
CA ILE A 19 9.92 -2.27 -5.69
C ILE A 19 11.27 -3.00 -5.78
N PHE A 20 12.14 -2.82 -4.78
CA PHE A 20 13.43 -3.49 -4.71
C PHE A 20 13.27 -5.01 -4.79
N VAL A 21 12.46 -5.62 -3.93
CA VAL A 21 12.23 -7.07 -3.92
C VAL A 21 11.59 -7.57 -5.23
N THR A 22 10.75 -6.76 -5.87
CA THR A 22 10.06 -7.18 -7.10
C THR A 22 10.98 -7.12 -8.32
N VAL A 23 11.92 -6.17 -8.35
CA VAL A 23 12.87 -5.97 -9.46
C VAL A 23 14.18 -6.74 -9.24
N SER A 24 14.55 -7.07 -8.00
CA SER A 24 15.79 -7.76 -7.69
C SER A 24 15.85 -9.17 -8.33
N PRO A 25 17.08 -9.66 -8.62
CA PRO A 25 17.29 -11.03 -9.06
C PRO A 25 16.65 -12.02 -8.08
N ILE A 26 16.21 -13.18 -8.58
CA ILE A 26 15.42 -14.12 -7.78
C ILE A 26 16.13 -14.60 -6.51
N GLY A 27 17.47 -14.65 -6.51
CA GLY A 27 18.29 -15.08 -5.39
C GLY A 27 18.51 -14.03 -4.29
N GLU A 28 18.09 -12.78 -4.49
CA GLU A 28 18.21 -11.71 -3.47
C GLU A 28 16.89 -11.38 -2.79
N ARG A 29 15.82 -12.12 -3.12
CA ARG A 29 14.50 -11.90 -2.54
C ARG A 29 14.41 -12.56 -1.16
N PRO A 30 13.58 -12.01 -0.25
CA PRO A 30 13.23 -12.71 0.96
C PRO A 30 12.65 -14.09 0.65
N ASP A 31 13.02 -15.07 1.45
CA ASP A 31 12.43 -16.40 1.37
C ASP A 31 10.91 -16.34 1.60
N THR A 32 10.18 -17.23 0.95
CA THR A 32 8.74 -17.36 1.15
C THR A 32 8.50 -17.87 2.57
N VAL A 33 7.71 -17.14 3.34
CA VAL A 33 7.39 -17.47 4.74
C VAL A 33 6.16 -18.36 4.80
N THR A 34 5.15 -18.08 3.95
CA THR A 34 3.91 -18.87 3.88
C THR A 34 3.73 -19.50 2.50
N THR A 35 2.93 -18.85 1.65
CA THR A 35 2.83 -19.14 0.22
C THR A 35 3.11 -17.86 -0.53
N VAL A 36 3.58 -17.99 -1.78
CA VAL A 36 3.97 -16.85 -2.61
C VAL A 36 2.82 -15.83 -2.74
N ASP A 37 1.58 -16.30 -2.90
CA ASP A 37 0.43 -15.41 -3.06
C ASP A 37 0.02 -14.73 -1.75
N VAL A 38 0.06 -15.44 -0.63
CA VAL A 38 -0.24 -14.86 0.68
C VAL A 38 0.81 -13.81 1.06
N ASP A 39 2.10 -14.11 0.86
CA ASP A 39 3.18 -13.17 1.17
C ASP A 39 3.07 -11.90 0.30
N ARG A 40 2.73 -12.03 -0.99
CA ARG A 40 2.48 -10.90 -1.88
C ARG A 40 1.26 -10.09 -1.45
N ALA A 41 0.15 -10.76 -1.17
CA ALA A 41 -1.07 -10.09 -0.71
C ALA A 41 -0.82 -9.32 0.59
N ALA A 42 -0.13 -9.94 1.55
CA ALA A 42 0.21 -9.33 2.84
C ALA A 42 1.14 -8.12 2.66
N ALA A 43 2.19 -8.23 1.84
CA ALA A 43 3.10 -7.12 1.57
C ALA A 43 2.36 -5.92 0.96
N TYR A 44 1.53 -6.16 -0.06
CA TYR A 44 0.77 -5.10 -0.73
C TYR A 44 -0.37 -4.55 0.15
N LEU A 45 -0.93 -5.35 1.07
CA LEU A 45 -1.85 -4.89 2.11
C LEU A 45 -1.17 -3.90 3.04
N LEU A 46 0.03 -4.21 3.53
CA LEU A 46 0.78 -3.30 4.40
C LEU A 46 1.11 -1.97 3.70
N VAL A 47 1.49 -2.01 2.43
CA VAL A 47 1.69 -0.80 1.62
C VAL A 47 0.41 0.01 1.50
N GLY A 48 -0.69 -0.61 1.05
CA GLY A 48 -1.98 0.07 0.89
C GLY A 48 -2.47 0.69 2.21
N PHE A 49 -2.32 -0.05 3.31
CA PHE A 49 -2.65 0.42 4.65
C PHE A 49 -1.82 1.63 5.08
N ALA A 50 -0.50 1.54 4.96
CA ALA A 50 0.41 2.63 5.34
C ALA A 50 0.13 3.90 4.53
N PHE A 51 -0.12 3.76 3.23
CA PHE A 51 -0.43 4.89 2.34
C PHE A 51 -1.79 5.53 2.65
N ALA A 52 -2.83 4.73 2.94
CA ALA A 52 -4.12 5.28 3.39
C ALA A 52 -3.94 6.11 4.68
N LEU A 53 -3.18 5.62 5.66
CA LEU A 53 -2.90 6.36 6.89
C LEU A 53 -2.04 7.63 6.66
N ALA A 54 -1.10 7.58 5.72
CA ALA A 54 -0.21 8.68 5.38
C ALA A 54 -0.90 9.82 4.61
N TYR A 55 -1.92 9.49 3.81
CA TYR A 55 -2.59 10.41 2.89
C TYR A 55 -4.13 10.35 3.01
N PRO A 56 -4.71 10.65 4.18
CA PRO A 56 -6.16 10.50 4.44
C PRO A 56 -7.05 11.29 3.45
N LYS A 57 -6.60 12.48 3.03
CA LYS A 57 -7.36 13.36 2.12
C LYS A 57 -7.29 12.94 0.65
N GLN A 58 -6.29 12.15 0.27
CA GLN A 58 -5.96 11.82 -1.13
C GLN A 58 -6.08 10.30 -1.40
N TRP A 59 -6.80 9.58 -0.53
CA TRP A 59 -6.84 8.11 -0.54
C TRP A 59 -7.29 7.52 -1.88
N LYS A 60 -8.17 8.20 -2.64
CA LYS A 60 -8.61 7.75 -3.98
C LYS A 60 -7.47 7.79 -5.00
N THR A 61 -6.74 8.91 -5.06
CA THR A 61 -5.58 9.07 -5.95
C THR A 61 -4.51 8.04 -5.61
N VAL A 62 -4.23 7.88 -4.32
CA VAL A 62 -3.30 6.87 -3.82
C VAL A 62 -3.75 5.45 -4.19
N ALA A 63 -5.05 5.14 -4.09
CA ALA A 63 -5.59 3.85 -4.48
C ALA A 63 -5.35 3.55 -5.96
N VAL A 64 -5.67 4.51 -6.83
CA VAL A 64 -5.42 4.37 -8.28
C VAL A 64 -3.94 4.17 -8.55
N LEU A 65 -3.06 4.98 -7.98
CA LEU A 65 -1.62 4.89 -8.20
C LEU A 65 -1.03 3.56 -7.74
N LEU A 66 -1.42 3.06 -6.55
CA LEU A 66 -0.89 1.80 -6.04
C LEU A 66 -1.42 0.60 -6.81
N ILE A 67 -2.70 0.59 -7.18
CA ILE A 67 -3.28 -0.50 -7.97
C ILE A 67 -2.65 -0.52 -9.37
N VAL A 68 -2.64 0.62 -10.07
CA VAL A 68 -1.99 0.73 -11.39
C VAL A 68 -0.50 0.39 -11.29
N GLY A 69 0.17 0.85 -10.23
CA GLY A 69 1.55 0.53 -9.93
C GLY A 69 1.81 -0.97 -9.77
N ALA A 70 0.90 -1.71 -9.11
CA ALA A 70 1.02 -3.17 -8.98
C ALA A 70 1.00 -3.88 -10.34
N PHE A 71 0.11 -3.47 -11.24
CA PHE A 71 0.07 -3.98 -12.62
C PHE A 71 1.30 -3.55 -13.43
N ALA A 72 1.71 -2.29 -13.31
CA ALA A 72 2.87 -1.76 -14.03
C ALA A 72 4.16 -2.47 -13.60
N ILE A 73 4.36 -2.71 -12.31
CA ILE A 73 5.53 -3.42 -11.78
C ILE A 73 5.51 -4.89 -12.25
N GLU A 74 4.35 -5.55 -12.29
CA GLU A 74 4.25 -6.88 -12.88
C GLU A 74 4.60 -6.85 -14.37
N TRP A 75 4.07 -5.88 -15.12
CA TRP A 75 4.38 -5.72 -16.54
C TRP A 75 5.88 -5.50 -16.80
N LEU A 76 6.55 -4.73 -15.95
CA LEU A 76 8.00 -4.51 -16.05
C LEU A 76 8.81 -5.81 -15.96
N GLN A 77 8.23 -6.89 -15.42
CA GLN A 77 8.89 -8.20 -15.41
C GLN A 77 9.02 -8.82 -16.80
N TYR A 78 8.34 -8.32 -17.84
CA TYR A 78 8.66 -8.68 -19.24
C TYR A 78 10.11 -8.38 -19.62
N PHE A 79 10.73 -7.39 -18.96
CA PHE A 79 12.13 -7.03 -19.20
C PHE A 79 13.12 -7.85 -18.35
N ALA A 80 12.61 -8.69 -17.44
CA ALA A 80 13.44 -9.57 -16.63
C ALA A 80 13.64 -10.90 -17.39
N PRO A 81 14.89 -11.30 -17.70
CA PRO A 81 15.18 -12.48 -18.56
C PRO A 81 14.61 -13.81 -18.05
N THR A 82 14.28 -13.89 -16.76
CA THR A 82 13.86 -15.11 -16.06
C THR A 82 12.41 -15.09 -15.60
N ARG A 83 11.63 -14.06 -15.97
CA ARG A 83 10.22 -13.96 -15.55
C ARG A 83 9.25 -13.79 -16.69
N HIS A 84 8.15 -14.51 -16.54
CA HIS A 84 6.93 -14.31 -17.30
C HIS A 84 5.93 -13.61 -16.37
N PRO A 85 5.49 -12.40 -16.70
CA PRO A 85 4.49 -11.70 -15.91
C PRO A 85 3.16 -12.46 -15.94
N ARG A 86 2.48 -12.48 -14.80
CA ARG A 86 1.20 -13.17 -14.66
C ARG A 86 0.14 -12.19 -14.20
N LEU A 87 -0.97 -12.13 -14.94
CA LEU A 87 -2.15 -11.35 -14.52
C LEU A 87 -2.65 -11.78 -13.14
N HIS A 88 -2.53 -13.08 -12.83
CA HIS A 88 -2.80 -13.62 -11.50
C HIS A 88 -1.97 -12.90 -10.42
N ASP A 89 -0.65 -12.79 -10.60
CA ASP A 89 0.25 -12.17 -9.63
C ASP A 89 -0.10 -10.68 -9.42
N ALA A 90 -0.42 -9.96 -10.51
CA ALA A 90 -0.89 -8.58 -10.42
C ALA A 90 -2.23 -8.46 -9.67
N SER A 91 -3.17 -9.38 -9.90
CA SER A 91 -4.48 -9.38 -9.23
C SER A 91 -4.36 -9.61 -7.72
N ILE A 92 -3.52 -10.54 -7.28
CA ILE A 92 -3.24 -10.80 -5.86
C ILE A 92 -2.67 -9.54 -5.17
N LYS A 93 -1.69 -8.88 -5.82
CA LYS A 93 -1.11 -7.62 -5.34
C LYS A 93 -2.17 -6.52 -5.23
N ALA A 94 -2.99 -6.36 -6.28
CA ALA A 94 -4.05 -5.35 -6.32
C ALA A 94 -5.12 -5.59 -5.24
N MET A 95 -5.53 -6.84 -5.01
CA MET A 95 -6.46 -7.22 -3.94
C MET A 95 -5.89 -6.90 -2.56
N GLY A 96 -4.64 -7.28 -2.30
CA GLY A 96 -3.94 -6.93 -1.06
C GLY A 96 -3.93 -5.42 -0.82
N THR A 97 -3.51 -4.64 -1.81
CA THR A 97 -3.53 -3.17 -1.77
C THR A 97 -4.90 -2.60 -1.50
N ALA A 98 -5.94 -3.08 -2.19
CA ALA A 98 -7.31 -2.61 -1.99
C ALA A 98 -7.79 -2.85 -0.54
N LEU A 99 -7.56 -4.04 0.00
CA LEU A 99 -7.91 -4.37 1.39
C LEU A 99 -7.16 -3.48 2.40
N GLY A 100 -5.85 -3.27 2.19
CA GLY A 100 -5.05 -2.39 3.03
C GLY A 100 -5.55 -0.94 3.02
N LEU A 101 -5.85 -0.41 1.82
CA LEU A 101 -6.39 0.94 1.66
C LEU A 101 -7.74 1.11 2.36
N LEU A 102 -8.64 0.13 2.19
CA LEU A 102 -9.94 0.14 2.86
C LEU A 102 -9.79 0.14 4.38
N ALA A 103 -8.91 -0.71 4.92
CA ALA A 103 -8.64 -0.75 6.36
C ALA A 103 -8.09 0.59 6.86
N GLY A 104 -7.11 1.19 6.18
CA GLY A 104 -6.55 2.48 6.56
C GLY A 104 -7.56 3.63 6.43
N TRP A 105 -8.42 3.58 5.42
CA TRP A 105 -9.52 4.54 5.25
C TRP A 105 -10.54 4.46 6.38
N VAL A 106 -10.96 3.25 6.78
CA VAL A 106 -11.87 3.05 7.93
C VAL A 106 -11.27 3.64 9.19
N ILE A 107 -9.98 3.41 9.45
CA ILE A 107 -9.28 3.98 10.62
C ILE A 107 -9.26 5.52 10.55
N ASN A 108 -8.97 6.10 9.40
CA ASN A 108 -8.99 7.55 9.23
C ASN A 108 -10.40 8.13 9.45
N LYS A 109 -11.43 7.52 8.87
CA LYS A 109 -12.81 7.95 9.04
C LYS A 109 -13.25 7.91 10.50
N TRP A 110 -12.91 6.83 11.21
CA TRP A 110 -13.21 6.71 12.64
C TRP A 110 -12.52 7.79 13.49
N ARG A 111 -11.32 8.22 13.08
CA ARG A 111 -10.60 9.32 13.74
C ARG A 111 -11.27 10.67 13.48
N ASP A 112 -11.68 10.93 12.24
CA ASP A 112 -12.36 12.17 11.89
C ASP A 112 -13.68 12.32 12.66
N THR A 113 -14.41 11.22 12.88
CA THR A 113 -15.63 11.22 13.72
C THR A 113 -15.37 11.48 15.21
N LYS A 114 -14.14 11.25 15.69
CA LYS A 114 -13.74 11.49 17.08
C LYS A 114 -13.03 12.83 17.28
N ALA A 115 -12.68 13.54 16.22
CA ALA A 115 -12.19 14.90 16.34
C ALA A 115 -13.35 15.73 16.94
N PRO A 116 -13.21 16.28 18.15
CA PRO A 116 -14.26 17.08 18.74
C PRO A 116 -14.57 18.21 17.75
N ASN A 117 -15.85 18.35 17.37
CA ASN A 117 -16.34 19.56 16.72
C ASN A 117 -15.73 20.74 17.47
N ALA A 118 -14.77 21.42 16.85
CA ALA A 118 -14.32 22.71 17.35
C ALA A 118 -15.58 23.55 17.39
N LEU A 119 -16.05 23.83 18.60
CA LEU A 119 -17.28 24.55 18.87
C LEU A 119 -17.35 25.77 17.95
N PRO A 120 -18.51 26.09 17.37
CA PRO A 120 -18.69 27.38 16.74
C PRO A 120 -18.58 28.41 17.86
N PHE A 121 -17.38 28.96 18.08
CA PHE A 121 -17.22 30.24 18.75
C PHE A 121 -17.71 31.32 17.78
N ALA A 122 -19.03 31.31 17.58
CA ALA A 122 -19.81 32.38 16.99
C ALA A 122 -20.67 32.97 18.13
N GLU A 123 -20.00 33.42 19.19
CA GLU A 123 -20.47 34.56 19.98
C GLU A 123 -19.51 35.70 19.68
N ARG A 124 -19.88 36.57 18.74
CA ARG A 124 -19.66 38.02 18.76
C ARG A 124 -20.74 38.69 17.94
#